data_AF-A0A6A4VUX7-F1
#
_entry.id   AF-A0A6A4VUX7-F1
#
_cell.length_a   1.000
_cell.length_b   1.000
_cell.length_c   1.000
_cell.angle_alpha   90.00
_cell.angle_beta   90.00
_cell.angle_gamma   90.00
#
_symmetry.space_group_name_H-M   'P 1'
#
loop_
_entity.id
_entity.type
_entity.pdbx_description
1 polymer ?
#
loop_
_entity_poly.entity_id
_entity_poly.type
_entity_poly.pdbx_seq_one_letter_code
_entity_poly.pdbx_strand_id
1 'polypeptide(L)'
;MAGQGVKIKWSDHLNSSWIGEKPESVCHREAAEGLYARLIESKEVVPLHDTCPAPPTTRLPDFEPESGASRADHEAFVGSLLSTQLGLAAAVLAESPISGLLRQRLIVLRRIFHALATKYHDAGKSVSPSPGRRDSGRVCADGAGTGSGGGQAALVAMGVKTGLTLVFSLLRQSWAQRTGAAICTDVLRTALDILSSLPPLSLSDDAKMSAIGRQSLDDVSRFLRSVALPSSSADEQGRLLSSELLLGISVQRGSLHHLLDWLDMALTAAVEATQRSDVSRPVISSEYLHGVLTVLNGGGGGTEPVTETDGGREVHLLEAAMELLDRLVDMAEEHAAPAASALRPTTVDSWLVYVWGSNSACQLSEPTQDKIVTARLAPAFEAVQQMEAGQYCSFTVHADGSVSACGKGSYGRLGLGDSANQPVPRR
;
A
#
# COMPACT_ATOMS: atom_id res chain seq x y z
N MET A 1 -4.62 8.53 -22.80
CA MET A 1 -4.14 7.21 -22.34
C MET A 1 -3.35 6.53 -23.45
N ALA A 2 -2.10 6.94 -23.65
CA ALA A 2 -1.18 6.28 -24.57
C ALA A 2 -0.67 4.98 -23.92
N GLY A 3 -0.57 3.92 -24.72
CA GLY A 3 -0.40 2.55 -24.24
C GLY A 3 0.89 2.29 -23.44
N GLN A 4 0.73 1.56 -22.35
CA GLN A 4 1.80 0.83 -21.68
C GLN A 4 1.38 -0.65 -21.66
N GLY A 5 2.24 -1.51 -22.22
CA GLY A 5 2.17 -2.96 -22.12
C GLY A 5 1.67 -3.76 -23.32
N VAL A 6 1.12 -3.16 -24.39
CA VAL A 6 0.60 -3.94 -25.54
C VAL A 6 0.82 -3.23 -26.87
N LYS A 7 1.41 -3.94 -27.84
CA LYS A 7 1.50 -3.51 -29.24
C LYS A 7 0.32 -4.10 -30.03
N ILE A 8 -0.48 -3.22 -30.62
CA ILE A 8 -1.69 -3.59 -31.38
C ILE A 8 -1.41 -3.45 -32.88
N LYS A 9 -1.73 -4.48 -33.66
CA LYS A 9 -1.68 -4.47 -35.13
C LYS A 9 -2.87 -5.24 -35.70
N TRP A 10 -3.92 -4.52 -36.07
CA TRP A 10 -5.12 -5.12 -36.66
C TRP A 10 -4.85 -5.65 -38.06
N SER A 11 -5.35 -6.85 -38.32
CA SER A 11 -5.21 -7.52 -39.61
C SER A 11 -6.55 -7.50 -40.35
N ASP A 12 -6.57 -6.90 -41.54
CA ASP A 12 -7.82 -6.66 -42.27
C ASP A 12 -8.57 -7.93 -42.66
N HIS A 13 -7.84 -9.03 -42.90
CA HIS A 13 -8.42 -10.33 -43.25
C HIS A 13 -9.24 -10.98 -42.11
N LEU A 14 -9.11 -10.51 -40.88
CA LEU A 14 -9.89 -10.98 -39.72
C LEU A 14 -11.13 -10.11 -39.46
N ASN A 15 -11.35 -9.01 -40.20
CA ASN A 15 -12.47 -8.11 -39.92
C ASN A 15 -13.82 -8.82 -39.99
N SER A 16 -14.02 -9.73 -40.95
CA SER A 16 -15.28 -10.48 -41.12
C SER A 16 -15.65 -11.35 -39.92
N SER A 17 -14.66 -11.96 -39.25
CA SER A 17 -14.92 -12.79 -38.07
C SER A 17 -15.28 -11.94 -36.86
N TRP A 18 -14.62 -10.79 -36.66
CA TRP A 18 -14.88 -9.88 -35.56
C TRP A 18 -16.20 -9.10 -35.69
N ILE A 19 -16.71 -8.88 -36.90
CA ILE A 19 -18.02 -8.24 -37.15
C ILE A 19 -19.19 -9.11 -36.65
N GLY A 20 -19.03 -10.43 -36.68
CA GLY A 20 -20.07 -11.39 -36.26
C GLY A 20 -20.14 -11.63 -34.75
N GLU A 21 -19.18 -11.11 -33.98
CA GLU A 21 -19.12 -11.30 -32.54
C GLU A 21 -20.17 -10.43 -31.83
N LYS A 22 -20.96 -11.05 -30.96
CA LYS A 22 -21.99 -10.33 -30.19
C LYS A 22 -21.33 -9.47 -29.11
N PRO A 23 -21.73 -8.19 -28.93
CA PRO A 23 -21.15 -7.33 -27.89
C PRO A 23 -21.43 -7.83 -26.46
N GLU A 24 -22.50 -8.61 -26.28
CA GLU A 24 -22.88 -9.23 -24.99
C GLU A 24 -21.84 -10.24 -24.48
N SER A 25 -21.09 -10.90 -25.38
CA SER A 25 -20.06 -11.87 -24.97
C SER A 25 -18.90 -11.19 -24.24
N VAL A 26 -18.65 -9.90 -24.50
CA VAL A 26 -17.59 -9.13 -23.84
C VAL A 26 -17.96 -8.75 -22.40
N CYS A 27 -19.26 -8.80 -22.05
CA CYS A 27 -19.74 -8.54 -20.69
C CYS A 27 -19.43 -9.69 -19.72
N HIS A 28 -19.33 -10.93 -20.22
CA HIS A 28 -19.00 -12.10 -19.41
C HIS A 28 -17.48 -12.27 -19.26
N ARG A 29 -17.03 -12.67 -18.07
CA ARG A 29 -15.60 -12.75 -17.72
C ARG A 29 -14.84 -13.76 -18.59
N GLU A 30 -15.30 -15.00 -18.61
CA GLU A 30 -14.66 -16.11 -19.32
C GLU A 30 -14.68 -15.91 -20.85
N ALA A 31 -15.77 -15.37 -21.38
CA ALA A 31 -15.89 -15.08 -22.80
C ALA A 31 -14.97 -13.94 -23.25
N ALA A 32 -14.81 -12.89 -22.44
CA ALA A 32 -13.87 -11.81 -22.73
C ALA A 32 -12.40 -12.27 -22.70
N GLU A 33 -12.04 -13.13 -21.73
CA GLU A 33 -10.71 -13.73 -21.64
C GLU A 33 -10.41 -14.63 -22.86
N GLY A 34 -11.38 -15.42 -23.30
CA GLY A 34 -11.26 -16.25 -24.51
C GLY A 34 -11.12 -15.43 -25.81
N LEU A 35 -11.87 -14.34 -25.95
CA LEU A 35 -11.74 -13.43 -27.10
C LEU A 35 -10.38 -12.71 -27.08
N TYR A 36 -9.88 -12.33 -25.91
CA TYR A 36 -8.55 -11.73 -25.78
C TYR A 36 -7.44 -12.74 -26.12
N ALA A 37 -7.56 -14.01 -25.71
CA ALA A 37 -6.62 -15.07 -26.10
C ALA A 37 -6.57 -15.24 -27.62
N ARG A 38 -7.71 -15.19 -28.32
CA ARG A 38 -7.77 -15.20 -29.79
C ARG A 38 -7.02 -14.03 -30.43
N LEU A 39 -6.99 -12.85 -29.81
CA LEU A 39 -6.21 -11.70 -30.29
C LEU A 39 -4.70 -11.91 -30.15
N ILE A 40 -4.27 -12.63 -29.11
CA ILE A 40 -2.88 -13.00 -28.90
C ILE A 40 -2.46 -14.08 -29.91
N GLU A 41 -3.28 -15.13 -30.08
CA GLU A 41 -3.04 -16.22 -31.04
C GLU A 41 -2.95 -15.71 -32.49
N SER A 42 -3.84 -14.78 -32.86
CA SER A 42 -3.83 -14.13 -34.18
C SER A 42 -2.70 -13.11 -34.37
N LYS A 43 -1.87 -12.88 -33.34
CA LYS A 43 -0.78 -11.89 -33.32
C LYS A 43 -1.26 -10.45 -33.60
N GLU A 44 -2.55 -10.18 -33.43
CA GLU A 44 -3.11 -8.84 -33.51
C GLU A 44 -2.78 -8.01 -32.26
N VAL A 45 -2.54 -8.71 -31.14
CA VAL A 45 -2.14 -8.16 -29.85
C VAL A 45 -0.85 -8.85 -29.41
N VAL A 46 0.22 -8.08 -29.28
CA VAL A 46 1.50 -8.56 -28.74
C VAL A 46 1.70 -7.93 -27.37
N PRO A 47 1.66 -8.70 -26.27
CA PRO A 47 2.01 -8.17 -24.96
C PRO A 47 3.48 -7.76 -24.97
N LEU A 48 3.74 -6.49 -24.67
CA LEU A 48 5.09 -6.00 -24.40
C LEU A 48 5.35 -6.32 -22.92
N HIS A 49 6.45 -7.00 -22.65
CA HIS A 49 6.93 -7.13 -21.28
C HIS A 49 7.42 -5.73 -20.87
N ASP A 50 6.55 -4.96 -20.23
CA ASP A 50 6.97 -3.72 -19.59
C ASP A 50 7.87 -4.13 -18.43
N THR A 51 9.19 -4.05 -18.63
CA THR A 51 10.10 -3.81 -17.53
C THR A 51 9.67 -2.48 -16.95
N CYS A 52 8.95 -2.51 -15.83
CA CYS A 52 8.57 -1.32 -15.09
C CYS A 52 9.80 -0.41 -15.02
N PRO A 53 9.84 0.75 -15.71
CA PRO A 53 10.89 1.70 -15.48
C PRO A 53 10.68 2.12 -14.03
N ALA A 54 11.56 1.64 -13.14
CA ALA A 54 11.62 2.12 -11.78
C ALA A 54 11.51 3.66 -11.87
N PRO A 55 10.55 4.28 -11.15
CA PRO A 55 10.37 5.71 -11.25
C PRO A 55 11.74 6.35 -11.06
N PRO A 56 12.10 7.39 -11.85
CA PRO A 56 13.34 8.10 -11.60
C PRO A 56 13.30 8.45 -10.13
N THR A 57 14.22 7.87 -9.35
CA THR A 57 14.36 8.17 -7.94
C THR A 57 14.86 9.61 -7.89
N THR A 58 13.96 10.57 -8.08
CA THR A 58 14.16 11.94 -7.67
C THR A 58 14.29 11.84 -6.16
N ARG A 59 15.55 11.70 -5.72
CA ARG A 59 15.92 11.76 -4.31
C ARG A 59 15.26 13.01 -3.78
N LEU A 60 14.33 12.80 -2.87
CA LEU A 60 13.78 13.86 -2.07
C LEU A 60 14.99 14.53 -1.38
N PRO A 61 15.25 15.85 -1.54
CA PRO A 61 16.31 16.49 -0.79
C PRO A 61 16.04 16.26 0.69
N ASP A 62 17.10 15.95 1.43
CA ASP A 62 17.03 15.82 2.87
C ASP A 62 16.47 17.13 3.46
N PHE A 63 15.56 17.01 4.43
CA PHE A 63 15.11 18.17 5.19
C PHE A 63 16.28 18.66 6.05
N GLU A 64 17.05 19.61 5.53
CA GLU A 64 18.00 20.38 6.30
C GLU A 64 17.24 21.51 7.02
N PRO A 65 17.32 21.61 8.37
CA PRO A 65 16.75 22.73 9.11
C PRO A 65 17.37 24.10 8.75
N GLU A 66 18.48 24.09 8.01
CA GLU A 66 19.27 25.25 7.63
C GLU A 66 19.55 25.29 6.12
N SER A 67 18.51 25.41 5.30
CA SER A 67 18.69 25.97 3.96
C SER A 67 17.61 27.04 3.74
N GLY A 68 17.99 28.21 3.25
CA GLY A 68 17.09 29.32 2.93
C GLY A 68 16.15 29.04 1.75
N ALA A 69 15.56 27.85 1.68
CA ALA A 69 14.60 27.44 0.66
C ALA A 69 13.31 28.25 0.83
N SER A 70 12.89 28.90 -0.25
CA SER A 70 11.71 29.74 -0.24
C SER A 70 10.46 28.86 -0.07
N ARG A 71 9.36 29.44 0.43
CA ARG A 71 8.06 28.75 0.50
C ARG A 71 7.64 28.13 -0.84
N ALA A 72 8.03 28.74 -1.96
CA ALA A 72 7.76 28.23 -3.30
C ALA A 72 8.51 26.92 -3.60
N ASP A 73 9.73 26.75 -3.08
CA ASP A 73 10.52 25.54 -3.25
C ASP A 73 9.92 24.37 -2.47
N HIS A 74 9.42 24.64 -1.26
CA HIS A 74 8.66 23.65 -0.47
C HIS A 74 7.35 23.23 -1.16
N GLU A 75 6.61 24.18 -1.73
CA GLU A 75 5.37 23.89 -2.48
C GLU A 75 5.66 23.07 -3.76
N ALA A 76 6.76 23.37 -4.47
CA ALA A 76 7.19 22.59 -5.64
C ALA A 76 7.62 21.16 -5.26
N PHE A 77 8.28 21.01 -4.12
CA PHE A 77 8.70 19.72 -3.59
C PHE A 77 7.51 18.84 -3.20
N VAL A 78 6.55 19.40 -2.46
CA VAL A 78 5.30 18.71 -2.11
C VAL A 78 4.53 18.35 -3.38
N GLY A 79 4.47 19.25 -4.37
CA GLY A 79 3.85 18.97 -5.68
C GLY A 79 4.51 17.79 -6.40
N SER A 80 5.84 17.72 -6.40
CA SER A 80 6.61 16.62 -6.98
C SER A 80 6.33 15.30 -6.25
N LEU A 81 6.35 15.29 -4.91
CA LEU A 81 6.04 14.10 -4.10
C LEU A 81 4.62 13.59 -4.34
N LEU A 82 3.63 14.50 -4.38
CA LEU A 82 2.24 14.11 -4.65
C LEU A 82 2.10 13.54 -6.08
N SER A 83 2.82 14.11 -7.05
CA SER A 83 2.79 13.60 -8.43
C SER A 83 3.42 12.21 -8.57
N THR A 84 4.49 11.92 -7.83
CA THR A 84 5.15 10.61 -7.85
C THR A 84 4.31 9.57 -7.10
N GLN A 85 3.72 9.92 -5.96
CA GLN A 85 2.77 9.06 -5.23
C GLN A 85 1.54 8.76 -6.07
N LEU A 86 0.99 9.75 -6.78
CA LEU A 86 -0.12 9.54 -7.71
C LEU A 86 0.29 8.63 -8.89
N GLY A 87 1.51 8.79 -9.41
CA GLY A 87 2.07 7.91 -10.43
C GLY A 87 2.22 6.46 -9.95
N LEU A 88 2.69 6.26 -8.71
CA LEU A 88 2.82 4.95 -8.09
C LEU A 88 1.45 4.31 -7.82
N ALA A 89 0.51 5.07 -7.26
CA ALA A 89 -0.86 4.62 -7.07
C ALA A 89 -1.50 4.23 -8.41
N ALA A 90 -1.31 5.02 -9.47
CA ALA A 90 -1.80 4.69 -10.81
C ALA A 90 -1.15 3.41 -11.36
N ALA A 91 0.15 3.18 -11.12
CA ALA A 91 0.84 1.95 -11.54
C ALA A 91 0.31 0.72 -10.80
N VAL A 92 0.16 0.79 -9.47
CA VAL A 92 -0.40 -0.29 -8.64
C VAL A 92 -1.85 -0.59 -9.05
N LEU A 93 -2.65 0.44 -9.29
CA LEU A 93 -4.02 0.29 -9.79
C LEU A 93 -4.04 -0.33 -11.20
N ALA A 94 -3.06 -0.01 -12.04
CA ALA A 94 -2.91 -0.59 -13.37
C ALA A 94 -2.50 -2.07 -13.36
N GLU A 95 -1.83 -2.53 -12.30
CA GLU A 95 -1.46 -3.93 -12.07
C GLU A 95 -2.57 -4.76 -11.39
N SER A 96 -3.63 -4.13 -10.90
CA SER A 96 -4.76 -4.84 -10.30
C SER A 96 -5.43 -5.81 -11.29
N PRO A 97 -5.92 -6.98 -10.83
CA PRO A 97 -6.56 -7.98 -11.70
C PRO A 97 -7.82 -7.42 -12.40
N ILE A 98 -8.51 -6.49 -11.75
CA ILE A 98 -9.69 -5.80 -12.31
C ILE A 98 -9.29 -4.89 -13.47
N SER A 99 -8.20 -4.12 -13.32
CA SER A 99 -7.66 -3.25 -14.38
C SER A 99 -7.14 -4.06 -15.57
N GLY A 100 -6.48 -5.19 -15.30
CA GLY A 100 -6.08 -6.16 -16.33
C GLY A 100 -7.27 -6.66 -17.13
N LEU A 101 -8.33 -7.09 -16.46
CA LEU A 101 -9.55 -7.59 -17.10
C LEU A 101 -10.29 -6.52 -17.90
N LEU A 102 -10.40 -5.30 -17.35
CA LEU A 102 -11.00 -4.16 -18.04
C LEU A 102 -10.21 -3.79 -19.30
N ARG A 103 -8.87 -3.84 -19.24
CA ARG A 103 -8.00 -3.59 -20.38
C ARG A 103 -8.20 -4.62 -21.48
N GLN A 104 -8.28 -5.90 -21.13
CA GLN A 104 -8.59 -6.97 -22.08
C GLN A 104 -9.93 -6.71 -22.80
N ARG A 105 -10.99 -6.40 -22.02
CA ARG A 105 -12.32 -6.06 -22.57
C ARG A 105 -12.27 -4.86 -23.50
N LEU A 106 -11.57 -3.79 -23.12
CA LEU A 106 -11.47 -2.58 -23.93
C LEU A 106 -10.72 -2.84 -25.25
N ILE A 107 -9.67 -3.67 -25.23
CA ILE A 107 -8.93 -4.07 -26.43
C ILE A 107 -9.83 -4.89 -27.38
N VAL A 108 -10.60 -5.83 -26.84
CA VAL A 108 -11.57 -6.63 -27.62
C VAL A 108 -12.64 -5.72 -28.23
N LEU A 109 -13.24 -4.81 -27.45
CA LEU A 109 -14.22 -3.85 -27.96
C LEU A 109 -13.62 -2.93 -29.03
N ARG A 110 -12.37 -2.48 -28.85
CA ARG A 110 -11.66 -1.67 -29.84
C ARG A 110 -11.44 -2.43 -31.14
N ARG A 111 -11.17 -3.75 -31.09
CA ARG A 111 -11.06 -4.60 -32.29
C ARG A 111 -12.40 -4.74 -33.02
N ILE A 112 -13.47 -5.03 -32.29
CA ILE A 112 -14.83 -5.16 -32.84
C ILE A 112 -15.25 -3.84 -33.48
N PHE A 113 -15.04 -2.73 -32.78
CA PHE A 113 -15.30 -1.39 -33.31
C PHE A 113 -14.48 -1.09 -34.58
N HIS A 114 -13.19 -1.44 -34.62
CA HIS A 114 -12.37 -1.29 -35.82
C HIS A 114 -12.92 -2.10 -37.00
N ALA A 115 -13.35 -3.35 -36.77
CA ALA A 115 -13.94 -4.19 -37.80
C ALA A 115 -15.26 -3.62 -38.32
N LEU A 116 -16.09 -3.06 -37.43
CA LEU A 116 -17.35 -2.40 -37.81
C LEU A 116 -17.11 -1.08 -38.54
N ALA A 117 -16.17 -0.26 -38.08
CA ALA A 117 -15.80 1.01 -38.71
C ALA A 117 -15.24 0.79 -40.12
N THR A 118 -14.31 -0.17 -40.29
CA THR A 118 -13.79 -0.50 -41.63
C THR A 118 -14.88 -1.03 -42.56
N LYS A 119 -15.86 -1.79 -42.06
CA LYS A 119 -16.98 -2.29 -42.88
C LYS A 119 -17.96 -1.19 -43.31
N TYR A 120 -18.31 -0.27 -42.40
CA TYR A 120 -19.41 0.67 -42.61
C TYR A 120 -18.96 2.11 -42.91
N HIS A 121 -17.73 2.49 -42.57
CA HIS A 121 -17.24 3.87 -42.69
C HIS A 121 -16.09 4.01 -43.72
N ASP A 122 -15.33 2.96 -44.04
CA ASP A 122 -14.23 3.03 -45.05
C ASP A 122 -14.66 2.70 -46.49
N ALA A 123 -15.96 2.61 -46.77
CA ALA A 123 -16.49 2.39 -48.13
C ALA A 123 -16.17 3.53 -49.15
N GLY A 124 -15.45 4.58 -48.73
CA GLY A 124 -15.13 5.76 -49.54
C GLY A 124 -13.67 5.96 -49.95
N LYS A 125 -12.72 5.06 -49.62
CA LYS A 125 -11.31 5.21 -50.03
C LYS A 125 -10.81 4.02 -50.83
N SER A 126 -11.08 4.07 -52.13
CA SER A 126 -10.45 3.22 -53.14
C SER A 126 -8.98 3.61 -53.37
N VAL A 127 -8.07 2.68 -53.04
CA VAL A 127 -6.81 2.26 -53.69
C VAL A 127 -6.02 3.26 -54.57
N SER A 128 -4.71 3.39 -54.29
CA SER A 128 -3.65 3.42 -55.31
C SER A 128 -2.36 2.71 -54.83
N PRO A 129 -1.56 2.05 -55.70
CA PRO A 129 -0.42 1.22 -55.28
C PRO A 129 0.99 1.79 -55.61
N SER A 130 1.87 1.84 -54.59
CA SER A 130 3.38 1.80 -54.61
C SER A 130 4.14 2.89 -55.43
N PRO A 131 5.50 3.00 -55.41
CA PRO A 131 6.59 2.48 -54.56
C PRO A 131 7.65 3.54 -54.10
N GLY A 132 8.62 3.18 -53.24
CA GLY A 132 9.98 3.79 -53.29
C GLY A 132 10.57 4.50 -52.05
N ARG A 133 11.44 3.78 -51.34
CA ARG A 133 12.86 4.13 -51.01
C ARG A 133 13.19 5.38 -50.14
N ARG A 134 13.89 5.10 -49.03
CA ARG A 134 15.10 5.74 -48.42
C ARG A 134 14.98 5.59 -46.89
N ASP A 135 15.63 4.61 -46.27
CA ASP A 135 17.06 4.60 -45.91
C ASP A 135 17.59 5.96 -45.46
N SER A 136 17.72 6.11 -44.14
CA SER A 136 18.52 7.11 -43.44
C SER A 136 18.76 6.59 -42.04
N GLY A 137 19.86 5.86 -41.89
CA GLY A 137 20.42 5.53 -40.60
C GLY A 137 20.79 6.81 -39.83
N ARG A 138 20.56 6.77 -38.53
CA ARG A 138 21.33 7.58 -37.59
C ARG A 138 21.71 6.69 -36.42
N VAL A 139 22.87 6.05 -36.59
CA VAL A 139 23.68 5.55 -35.49
C VAL A 139 24.21 6.79 -34.77
N CYS A 140 23.87 6.92 -33.49
CA CYS A 140 24.69 7.67 -32.55
C CYS A 140 25.10 6.67 -31.47
N ALA A 141 26.29 6.11 -31.68
CA ALA A 141 27.11 5.61 -30.60
C ALA A 141 27.87 6.81 -30.03
N ASP A 142 27.63 7.08 -28.76
CA ASP A 142 28.55 7.66 -27.76
C ASP A 142 27.90 7.30 -26.42
N GLY A 143 28.57 6.71 -25.44
CA GLY A 143 29.99 6.80 -25.15
C GLY A 143 30.17 7.47 -23.79
N ALA A 144 30.17 6.63 -22.74
CA ALA A 144 30.90 6.79 -21.47
C ALA A 144 30.43 7.79 -20.36
N GLY A 145 30.26 7.19 -19.17
CA GLY A 145 30.71 7.70 -17.86
C GLY A 145 29.62 8.19 -16.90
N THR A 146 29.57 7.90 -15.58
CA THR A 146 30.46 7.22 -14.62
C THR A 146 29.74 7.15 -13.25
N GLY A 147 30.09 6.19 -12.38
CA GLY A 147 29.80 6.21 -10.93
C GLY A 147 29.62 4.81 -10.30
N SER A 148 30.61 3.91 -10.36
CA SER A 148 31.64 3.65 -9.32
C SER A 148 31.12 3.08 -7.98
N GLY A 149 31.47 1.81 -7.73
CA GLY A 149 31.41 1.11 -6.43
C GLY A 149 31.59 -0.40 -6.66
N GLY A 150 32.78 -0.94 -6.94
CA GLY A 150 34.12 -0.64 -6.44
C GLY A 150 34.56 -1.89 -5.65
N GLY A 151 35.65 -2.57 -6.04
CA GLY A 151 36.04 -3.89 -5.50
C GLY A 151 36.08 -4.02 -3.96
N GLN A 152 36.18 -2.91 -3.23
CA GLN A 152 36.02 -2.86 -1.77
C GLN A 152 34.61 -3.25 -1.28
N ALA A 153 33.55 -2.85 -1.98
CA ALA A 153 32.18 -3.24 -1.62
C ALA A 153 31.97 -4.76 -1.80
N ALA A 154 32.56 -5.34 -2.84
CA ALA A 154 32.56 -6.79 -3.04
C ALA A 154 33.37 -7.52 -1.96
N LEU A 155 34.49 -6.96 -1.51
CA LEU A 155 35.33 -7.53 -0.46
C LEU A 155 34.64 -7.48 0.92
N VAL A 156 33.99 -6.36 1.26
CA VAL A 156 33.19 -6.21 2.49
C VAL A 156 31.99 -7.16 2.46
N ALA A 157 31.28 -7.25 1.33
CA ALA A 157 30.16 -8.18 1.18
C ALA A 157 30.59 -9.64 1.34
N MET A 158 31.75 -10.01 0.77
CA MET A 158 32.31 -11.34 0.95
C MET A 158 32.65 -11.60 2.41
N GLY A 159 33.38 -10.68 3.08
CA GLY A 159 33.79 -10.84 4.47
C GLY A 159 32.62 -10.94 5.46
N VAL A 160 31.62 -10.07 5.33
CA VAL A 160 30.41 -10.10 6.18
C VAL A 160 29.62 -11.38 5.93
N LYS A 161 29.39 -11.76 4.68
CA LYS A 161 28.59 -12.95 4.33
C LYS A 161 29.28 -14.25 4.74
N THR A 162 30.58 -14.37 4.51
CA THR A 162 31.36 -15.55 4.95
C THR A 162 31.46 -15.59 6.47
N GLY A 163 31.63 -14.43 7.12
CA GLY A 163 31.66 -14.32 8.57
C GLY A 163 30.36 -14.76 9.23
N LEU A 164 29.22 -14.24 8.77
CA LEU A 164 27.90 -14.64 9.25
C LEU A 164 27.63 -16.14 9.01
N THR A 165 27.95 -16.64 7.82
CA THR A 165 27.78 -18.08 7.51
C THR A 165 28.61 -18.96 8.44
N LEU A 166 29.84 -18.53 8.76
CA LEU A 166 30.72 -19.24 9.68
C LEU A 166 30.19 -19.19 11.12
N VAL A 167 29.72 -18.03 11.58
CA VAL A 167 29.09 -17.86 12.89
C VAL A 167 27.84 -18.75 13.01
N PHE A 168 26.95 -18.74 12.02
CA PHE A 168 25.75 -19.59 12.00
C PHE A 168 26.10 -21.09 12.03
N SER A 169 27.14 -21.49 11.29
CA SER A 169 27.62 -22.87 11.28
C SER A 169 28.21 -23.28 12.63
N LEU A 170 28.99 -22.39 13.25
CA LEU A 170 29.61 -22.62 14.56
C LEU A 170 28.57 -22.69 15.68
N LEU A 171 27.57 -21.81 15.66
CA LEU A 171 26.45 -21.86 16.60
C LEU A 171 25.67 -23.18 16.46
N ARG A 172 25.31 -23.58 15.23
CA ARG A 172 24.66 -24.88 14.96
C ARG A 172 25.49 -26.08 15.42
N GLN A 173 26.79 -26.07 15.13
CA GLN A 173 27.71 -27.13 15.55
C GLN A 173 27.84 -27.19 17.07
N SER A 174 27.91 -26.03 17.73
CA SER A 174 28.02 -25.91 19.18
C SER A 174 26.79 -26.47 19.91
N TRP A 175 25.59 -26.18 19.40
CA TRP A 175 24.35 -26.79 19.89
C TRP A 175 24.27 -28.29 19.61
N ALA A 176 24.71 -28.74 18.42
CA ALA A 176 24.71 -30.16 18.05
C ALA A 176 25.68 -31.00 18.91
N GLN A 177 26.83 -30.44 19.30
CA GLN A 177 27.82 -31.12 20.13
C GLN A 177 27.54 -31.00 21.64
N ARG A 178 26.58 -30.16 22.05
CA ARG A 178 26.22 -29.82 23.45
C ARG A 178 27.37 -29.31 24.34
N THR A 179 28.57 -29.13 23.80
CA THR A 179 29.77 -28.69 24.52
C THR A 179 29.94 -27.17 24.58
N GLY A 180 29.22 -26.41 23.75
CA GLY A 180 29.32 -24.96 23.67
C GLY A 180 28.00 -24.20 23.80
N ALA A 181 26.95 -24.83 24.34
CA ALA A 181 25.65 -24.19 24.56
C ALA A 181 25.74 -22.89 25.39
N ALA A 182 26.69 -22.83 26.34
CA ALA A 182 26.98 -21.62 27.10
C ALA A 182 27.43 -20.45 26.21
N ILE A 183 28.36 -20.69 25.27
CA ILE A 183 28.86 -19.66 24.35
C ILE A 183 27.73 -19.14 23.45
N CYS A 184 26.88 -20.04 22.95
CA CYS A 184 25.72 -19.65 22.14
C CYS A 184 24.75 -18.77 22.94
N THR A 185 24.48 -19.14 24.19
CA THR A 185 23.63 -18.39 25.10
C THR A 185 24.21 -17.00 25.39
N ASP A 186 25.51 -16.91 25.65
CA ASP A 186 26.20 -15.64 25.93
C ASP A 186 26.19 -14.70 24.72
N VAL A 187 26.40 -15.24 23.51
CA VAL A 187 26.35 -14.45 22.26
C VAL A 187 24.95 -13.89 22.04
N LEU A 188 23.90 -14.71 22.18
CA LEU A 188 22.51 -14.27 21.98
C LEU A 188 22.08 -13.27 23.06
N ARG A 189 22.46 -13.50 24.32
CA ARG A 189 22.17 -12.57 25.43
C ARG A 189 22.88 -11.23 25.23
N THR A 190 24.15 -11.24 24.83
CA THR A 190 24.89 -10.01 24.51
C THR A 190 24.22 -9.24 23.36
N ALA A 191 23.74 -9.94 22.32
CA ALA A 191 23.01 -9.32 21.22
C ALA A 191 21.69 -8.69 21.68
N LEU A 192 20.98 -9.33 22.61
CA LEU A 192 19.75 -8.82 23.21
C LEU A 192 20.02 -7.58 24.08
N ASP A 193 21.08 -7.59 24.88
CA ASP A 193 21.51 -6.45 25.71
C ASP A 193 21.92 -5.24 24.85
N ILE A 194 22.62 -5.49 23.74
CA ILE A 194 22.93 -4.44 22.77
C ILE A 194 21.64 -3.87 22.19
N LEU A 195 20.70 -4.73 21.78
CA LEU A 195 19.45 -4.33 21.15
C LEU A 195 18.53 -3.53 22.10
N SER A 196 18.51 -3.88 23.38
CA SER A 196 17.76 -3.16 24.42
C SER A 196 18.41 -1.83 24.81
N SER A 197 19.74 -1.71 24.63
CA SER A 197 20.46 -0.44 24.85
C SER A 197 20.28 0.59 23.72
N LEU A 198 19.80 0.15 22.54
CA LEU A 198 19.58 1.04 21.41
C LEU A 198 18.30 1.86 21.59
N PRO A 199 18.30 3.16 21.20
CA PRO A 199 17.07 3.95 21.12
C PRO A 199 15.99 3.22 20.30
N PRO A 200 14.70 3.37 20.65
CA PRO A 200 13.63 2.73 19.88
C PRO A 200 13.66 3.18 18.43
N LEU A 201 13.35 2.26 17.51
CA LEU A 201 13.33 2.46 16.06
C LEU A 201 14.71 2.79 15.46
N SER A 202 15.82 2.46 16.13
CA SER A 202 17.18 2.70 15.61
C SER A 202 17.48 1.93 14.32
N LEU A 203 16.78 0.81 14.08
CA LEU A 203 16.94 -0.03 12.89
C LEU A 203 15.80 0.19 11.86
N SER A 204 14.96 1.20 12.04
CA SER A 204 13.80 1.45 11.17
C SER A 204 14.16 2.15 9.86
N ASP A 205 15.29 2.86 9.82
CA ASP A 205 15.70 3.64 8.66
C ASP A 205 16.58 2.80 7.72
N ASP A 206 15.92 2.08 6.81
CA ASP A 206 16.56 1.28 5.76
C ASP A 206 17.45 2.12 4.82
N ALA A 207 17.33 3.44 4.80
CA ALA A 207 18.15 4.33 3.97
C ALA A 207 19.49 4.69 4.62
N LYS A 208 19.56 4.74 5.95
CA LYS A 208 20.80 4.93 6.72
C LYS A 208 21.62 3.65 6.85
N MET A 209 21.00 2.49 6.68
CA MET A 209 21.69 1.21 6.67
C MET A 209 22.33 0.92 5.30
N SER A 210 23.60 0.52 5.31
CA SER A 210 24.26 0.05 4.08
C SER A 210 23.49 -1.14 3.48
N ALA A 211 23.54 -1.31 2.15
CA ALA A 211 22.88 -2.45 1.48
C ALA A 211 23.35 -3.80 2.06
N ILE A 212 24.62 -3.89 2.45
CA ILE A 212 25.20 -5.06 3.11
C ILE A 212 24.63 -5.22 4.53
N GLY A 213 24.46 -4.12 5.27
CA GLY A 213 23.85 -4.10 6.61
C GLY A 213 22.42 -4.63 6.63
N ARG A 214 21.60 -4.21 5.65
CA ARG A 214 20.23 -4.73 5.48
C ARG A 214 20.22 -6.22 5.17
N GLN A 215 21.02 -6.64 4.19
CA GLN A 215 21.12 -8.05 3.82
C GLN A 215 21.62 -8.93 4.98
N SER A 216 22.59 -8.43 5.77
CA SER A 216 23.06 -9.13 6.96
C SER A 216 21.98 -9.25 8.04
N LEU A 217 21.17 -8.20 8.24
CA LEU A 217 20.08 -8.24 9.22
C LEU A 217 19.01 -9.24 8.80
N ASP A 218 18.66 -9.28 7.51
CA ASP A 218 17.74 -10.29 6.96
C ASP A 218 18.31 -11.72 7.07
N ASP A 219 19.62 -11.90 6.85
CA ASP A 219 20.30 -13.18 7.05
C ASP A 219 20.25 -13.62 8.53
N VAL A 220 20.45 -12.69 9.47
CA VAL A 220 20.33 -12.94 10.92
C VAL A 220 18.90 -13.28 11.31
N SER A 221 17.89 -12.52 10.87
CA SER A 221 16.48 -12.80 11.14
C SER A 221 16.06 -14.17 10.61
N ARG A 222 16.48 -14.55 9.39
CA ARG A 222 16.24 -15.89 8.83
C ARG A 222 16.92 -16.99 9.64
N PHE A 223 18.13 -16.75 10.11
CA PHE A 223 18.83 -17.70 10.97
C PHE A 223 18.11 -17.89 12.31
N LEU A 224 17.79 -16.79 13.02
CA LEU A 224 17.08 -16.84 14.31
C LEU A 224 15.73 -17.52 14.19
N ARG A 225 14.99 -17.25 13.11
CA ARG A 225 13.75 -17.97 12.78
C ARG A 225 13.97 -19.47 12.66
N SER A 226 15.03 -19.91 11.96
CA SER A 226 15.35 -21.34 11.85
C SER A 226 15.75 -21.98 13.19
N VAL A 227 16.28 -21.17 14.11
CA VAL A 227 16.72 -21.62 15.44
C VAL A 227 15.55 -21.71 16.42
N ALA A 228 14.61 -20.77 16.37
CA ALA A 228 13.45 -20.71 17.26
C ALA A 228 12.45 -21.87 17.06
N LEU A 229 12.47 -22.52 15.90
CA LEU A 229 11.59 -23.67 15.62
C LEU A 229 11.95 -24.90 16.47
N PRO A 230 10.95 -25.70 16.90
CA PRO A 230 11.17 -26.94 17.66
C PRO A 230 11.98 -28.00 16.90
N SER A 231 12.04 -27.93 15.56
CA SER A 231 12.88 -28.80 14.72
C SER A 231 14.39 -28.49 14.77
N SER A 232 14.77 -27.39 15.43
CA SER A 232 16.15 -26.93 15.51
C SER A 232 17.01 -27.82 16.40
N SER A 233 18.32 -27.84 16.14
CA SER A 233 19.31 -28.47 17.02
C SER A 233 19.59 -27.65 18.29
N ALA A 234 19.03 -26.45 18.42
CA ALA A 234 19.23 -25.57 19.56
C ALA A 234 18.59 -26.10 20.85
N ASP A 235 19.20 -25.74 21.97
CA ASP A 235 18.68 -25.97 23.32
C ASP A 235 17.48 -25.07 23.64
N GLU A 236 16.79 -25.36 24.74
CA GLU A 236 15.60 -24.62 25.15
C GLU A 236 15.89 -23.13 25.38
N GLN A 237 17.02 -22.82 26.03
CA GLN A 237 17.47 -21.44 26.24
C GLN A 237 17.83 -20.73 24.92
N GLY A 238 18.48 -21.42 23.98
CA GLY A 238 18.80 -20.86 22.67
C GLY A 238 17.56 -20.56 21.83
N ARG A 239 16.51 -21.39 21.93
CA ARG A 239 15.22 -21.14 21.28
C ARG A 239 14.51 -19.93 21.88
N LEU A 240 14.46 -19.85 23.21
CA LEU A 240 13.87 -18.72 23.94
C LEU A 240 14.54 -17.40 23.53
N LEU A 241 15.87 -17.32 23.67
CA LEU A 241 16.63 -16.10 23.33
C LEU A 241 16.55 -15.75 21.84
N SER A 242 16.46 -16.74 20.96
CA SER A 242 16.28 -16.48 19.51
C SER A 242 14.91 -15.89 19.22
N SER A 243 13.87 -16.33 19.92
CA SER A 243 12.51 -15.80 19.77
C SER A 243 12.39 -14.37 20.28
N GLU A 244 13.05 -14.05 21.40
CA GLU A 244 13.14 -12.69 21.98
C GLU A 244 13.94 -11.76 21.08
N LEU A 245 15.13 -12.20 20.64
CA LEU A 245 15.98 -11.39 19.77
C LEU A 245 15.31 -11.10 18.44
N LEU A 246 14.59 -12.07 17.86
CA LEU A 246 13.82 -11.86 16.63
C LEU A 246 12.68 -10.85 16.84
N LEU A 247 11.96 -10.95 17.97
CA LEU A 247 10.91 -9.98 18.32
C LEU A 247 11.50 -8.58 18.49
N GLY A 248 12.59 -8.44 19.24
CA GLY A 248 13.28 -7.17 19.41
C GLY A 248 13.73 -6.54 18.10
N ILE A 249 14.30 -7.35 17.19
CA ILE A 249 14.74 -6.86 15.88
C ILE A 249 13.53 -6.38 15.08
N SER A 250 12.42 -7.11 15.12
CA SER A 250 11.20 -6.74 14.41
C SER A 250 10.62 -5.41 14.89
N VAL A 251 10.60 -5.17 16.21
CA VAL A 251 10.16 -3.92 16.83
C VAL A 251 11.10 -2.77 16.48
N GLN A 252 12.42 -2.98 16.56
CA GLN A 252 13.43 -1.96 16.23
C GLN A 252 13.43 -1.55 14.75
N ARG A 253 12.98 -2.43 13.85
CA ARG A 253 12.79 -2.11 12.43
C ARG A 253 11.49 -1.33 12.16
N GLY A 254 10.55 -1.27 13.10
CA GLY A 254 9.41 -0.35 13.03
C GLY A 254 8.42 -0.54 11.88
N SER A 255 8.49 -1.66 11.16
CA SER A 255 7.59 -1.95 10.05
C SER A 255 6.75 -3.18 10.33
N LEU A 256 5.45 -3.09 10.02
CA LEU A 256 4.46 -4.13 10.30
C LEU A 256 4.87 -5.51 9.76
N HIS A 257 5.51 -5.57 8.59
CA HIS A 257 5.89 -6.84 7.98
C HIS A 257 6.84 -7.67 8.87
N HIS A 258 7.73 -7.04 9.64
CA HIS A 258 8.61 -7.77 10.55
C HIS A 258 7.89 -8.35 11.75
N LEU A 259 6.90 -7.62 12.28
CA LEU A 259 6.07 -8.10 13.38
C LEU A 259 5.21 -9.27 12.90
N LEU A 260 4.66 -9.19 11.68
CA LEU A 260 3.96 -10.29 11.04
C LEU A 260 4.89 -11.49 10.77
N ASP A 261 6.14 -11.27 10.37
CA ASP A 261 7.12 -12.35 10.19
C ASP A 261 7.45 -13.06 11.51
N TRP A 262 7.49 -12.33 12.63
CA TRP A 262 7.64 -12.92 13.96
C TRP A 262 6.40 -13.72 14.36
N LEU A 263 5.20 -13.19 14.12
CA LEU A 263 3.93 -13.90 14.36
C LEU A 263 3.86 -15.20 13.56
N ASP A 264 4.22 -15.16 12.28
CA ASP A 264 4.28 -16.34 11.42
C ASP A 264 5.28 -17.39 11.95
N MET A 265 6.45 -16.96 12.44
CA MET A 265 7.40 -17.84 13.13
C MET A 265 6.80 -18.47 14.39
N ALA A 266 6.16 -17.67 15.26
CA ALA A 266 5.62 -18.13 16.53
C ALA A 266 4.47 -19.14 16.34
N LEU A 267 3.58 -18.88 15.38
CA LEU A 267 2.51 -19.81 15.00
C LEU A 267 3.08 -21.10 14.38
N THR A 268 4.08 -21.00 13.51
CA THR A 268 4.75 -22.17 12.93
C THR A 268 5.38 -23.04 14.03
N ALA A 269 6.06 -22.41 15.00
CA ALA A 269 6.67 -23.11 16.13
C ALA A 269 5.62 -23.82 17.00
N ALA A 270 4.47 -23.17 17.24
CA ALA A 270 3.36 -23.77 18.00
C ALA A 270 2.74 -24.98 17.29
N VAL A 271 2.55 -24.91 15.97
CA VAL A 271 2.04 -26.03 15.16
C VAL A 271 3.03 -27.21 15.19
N GLU A 272 4.32 -26.95 15.03
CA GLU A 272 5.35 -28.00 15.08
C GLU A 272 5.45 -28.67 16.45
N ALA A 273 5.29 -27.91 17.53
CA ALA A 273 5.26 -28.44 18.89
C ALA A 273 4.03 -29.31 19.15
N THR A 274 2.90 -28.99 18.52
CA THR A 274 1.67 -29.79 18.63
C THR A 274 1.81 -31.14 17.92
N GLN A 275 2.55 -31.19 16.81
CA GLN A 275 2.78 -32.42 16.04
C GLN A 275 3.83 -33.34 16.68
N ARG A 276 4.73 -32.80 17.51
CA ARG A 276 5.80 -33.55 18.19
C ARG A 276 5.53 -33.63 19.69
N SER A 277 4.91 -34.72 20.14
CA SER A 277 4.55 -34.94 21.55
C SER A 277 5.73 -34.92 22.54
N ASP A 278 6.97 -35.10 22.05
CA ASP A 278 8.18 -35.23 22.87
C ASP A 278 8.96 -33.91 23.07
N VAL A 279 8.52 -32.79 22.47
CA VAL A 279 9.28 -31.52 22.50
C VAL A 279 8.60 -30.50 23.41
N SER A 280 9.37 -29.89 24.31
CA SER A 280 8.92 -28.78 25.16
C SER A 280 8.29 -27.68 24.31
N ARG A 281 7.15 -27.14 24.76
CA ARG A 281 6.43 -26.09 24.03
C ARG A 281 7.32 -24.85 23.95
N PRO A 282 7.37 -24.18 22.79
CA PRO A 282 8.18 -22.96 22.66
C PRO A 282 7.62 -21.87 23.58
N VAL A 283 8.53 -21.21 24.30
CA VAL A 283 8.24 -20.19 25.32
C VAL A 283 9.08 -18.93 25.11
N ILE A 284 8.55 -17.79 25.58
CA ILE A 284 9.17 -16.46 25.60
C ILE A 284 9.07 -15.87 27.02
N SER A 285 10.01 -15.01 27.43
CA SER A 285 9.89 -14.33 28.72
C SER A 285 8.67 -13.41 28.78
N SER A 286 7.88 -13.55 29.85
CA SER A 286 6.73 -12.68 30.14
C SER A 286 7.18 -11.21 30.29
N GLU A 287 8.29 -10.98 31.00
CA GLU A 287 8.84 -9.63 31.22
C GLU A 287 9.23 -8.96 29.91
N TYR A 288 9.84 -9.72 28.99
CA TYR A 288 10.24 -9.21 27.68
C TYR A 288 9.04 -8.87 26.80
N LEU A 289 8.05 -9.78 26.73
CA LEU A 289 6.83 -9.58 25.96
C LEU A 289 6.07 -8.33 26.43
N HIS A 290 5.89 -8.18 27.75
CA HIS A 290 5.23 -7.01 28.32
C HIS A 290 6.02 -5.72 28.04
N GLY A 291 7.34 -5.76 28.11
CA GLY A 291 8.21 -4.65 27.70
C GLY A 291 8.00 -4.24 26.24
N VAL A 292 7.81 -5.19 25.32
CA VAL A 292 7.51 -4.90 23.91
C VAL A 292 6.12 -4.32 23.74
N LEU A 293 5.10 -4.89 24.37
CA LEU A 293 3.72 -4.42 24.29
C LEU A 293 3.58 -2.99 24.82
N THR A 294 4.24 -2.66 25.93
CA THR A 294 4.26 -1.29 26.47
C THR A 294 4.92 -0.28 25.53
N VAL A 295 5.99 -0.66 24.82
CA VAL A 295 6.61 0.18 23.79
C VAL A 295 5.66 0.44 22.63
N LEU A 296 4.92 -0.59 22.19
CA LEU A 296 3.90 -0.45 21.13
C LEU A 296 2.71 0.43 21.56
N ASN A 297 2.43 0.54 22.86
CA ASN A 297 1.32 1.35 23.40
C ASN A 297 1.61 2.86 23.42
N GLY A 298 2.83 3.29 23.10
CA GLY A 298 3.14 4.72 22.96
C GLY A 298 2.89 5.54 24.23
N GLY A 299 3.31 5.07 25.41
CA GLY A 299 3.37 5.87 26.64
C GLY A 299 2.05 6.46 27.17
N GLY A 300 0.91 6.16 26.55
CA GLY A 300 -0.41 6.57 27.00
C GLY A 300 -0.92 5.60 28.05
N GLY A 301 -0.98 6.04 29.31
CA GLY A 301 -1.58 5.29 30.41
C GLY A 301 -3.05 4.99 30.11
N GLY A 302 -3.33 3.75 29.74
CA GLY A 302 -4.67 3.29 29.38
C GLY A 302 -4.77 1.78 29.52
N THR A 303 -5.18 1.36 30.72
CA THR A 303 -5.58 -0.01 31.09
C THR A 303 -4.45 -1.04 31.07
N GLU A 304 -3.86 -1.27 32.24
CA GLU A 304 -3.19 -2.54 32.52
C GLU A 304 -4.14 -3.69 32.16
N PRO A 305 -3.75 -4.62 31.27
CA PRO A 305 -4.48 -5.87 31.17
C PRO A 305 -4.28 -6.59 32.50
N VAL A 306 -5.35 -6.68 33.29
CA VAL A 306 -5.44 -7.63 34.40
C VAL A 306 -5.52 -9.02 33.77
N THR A 307 -4.38 -9.57 33.37
CA THR A 307 -4.19 -11.00 33.27
C THR A 307 -3.66 -11.46 34.61
N GLU A 308 -4.58 -11.96 35.45
CA GLU A 308 -4.23 -12.85 36.54
C GLU A 308 -3.54 -14.09 35.95
N THR A 309 -2.22 -14.04 35.78
CA THR A 309 -1.42 -15.22 35.44
C THR A 309 -0.28 -15.35 36.45
N ASP A 310 -0.62 -16.02 37.54
CA ASP A 310 0.20 -16.97 38.27
C ASP A 310 1.68 -17.04 37.84
N GLY A 311 2.56 -16.32 38.54
CA GLY A 311 3.97 -16.65 38.85
C GLY A 311 4.95 -17.21 37.78
N GLY A 312 4.56 -17.31 36.52
CA GLY A 312 5.34 -17.92 35.45
C GLY A 312 6.24 -16.89 34.78
N ARG A 313 7.55 -17.10 34.85
CA ARG A 313 8.54 -16.27 34.12
C ARG A 313 8.42 -16.39 32.60
N GLU A 314 7.66 -17.36 32.10
CA GLU A 314 7.64 -17.79 30.70
C GLU A 314 6.20 -17.92 30.19
N VAL A 315 5.94 -17.40 28.99
CA VAL A 315 4.65 -17.44 28.26
C VAL A 315 4.82 -18.31 27.01
N HIS A 316 3.79 -19.06 26.62
CA HIS A 316 3.85 -19.85 25.40
C HIS A 316 3.85 -18.95 24.15
N LEU A 317 4.64 -19.30 23.13
CA LEU A 317 4.74 -18.49 21.90
C LEU A 317 3.38 -18.29 21.20
N LEU A 318 2.46 -19.24 21.32
CA LEU A 318 1.11 -19.11 20.77
C LEU A 318 0.32 -18.01 21.48
N GLU A 319 0.36 -17.99 22.82
CA GLU A 319 -0.33 -16.99 23.64
C GLU A 319 0.26 -15.61 23.40
N ALA A 320 1.59 -15.51 23.39
CA ALA A 320 2.30 -14.28 23.03
C ALA A 320 1.96 -13.77 21.62
N ALA A 321 1.80 -14.67 20.64
CA ALA A 321 1.39 -14.31 19.29
C ALA A 321 -0.05 -13.79 19.23
N MET A 322 -0.96 -14.37 20.02
CA MET A 322 -2.34 -13.89 20.11
C MET A 322 -2.38 -12.50 20.75
N GLU A 323 -1.69 -12.30 21.88
CA GLU A 323 -1.63 -10.98 22.55
C GLU A 323 -1.06 -9.89 21.64
N LEU A 324 0.01 -10.20 20.89
CA LEU A 324 0.61 -9.25 19.96
C LEU A 324 -0.31 -8.98 18.76
N LEU A 325 -1.02 -9.99 18.26
CA LEU A 325 -1.98 -9.82 17.16
C LEU A 325 -3.17 -8.96 17.59
N ASP A 326 -3.77 -9.24 18.74
CA ASP A 326 -4.85 -8.43 19.32
C ASP A 326 -4.38 -6.97 19.45
N ARG A 327 -3.15 -6.75 19.93
CA ARG A 327 -2.63 -5.39 20.04
C ARG A 327 -2.41 -4.69 18.70
N LEU A 328 -1.93 -5.41 17.69
CA LEU A 328 -1.80 -4.86 16.33
C LEU A 328 -3.17 -4.47 15.74
N VAL A 329 -4.21 -5.25 16.02
CA VAL A 329 -5.59 -4.95 15.62
C VAL A 329 -6.09 -3.70 16.36
N ASP A 330 -5.91 -3.62 17.67
CA ASP A 330 -6.28 -2.43 18.46
C ASP A 330 -5.58 -1.16 17.93
N MET A 331 -4.28 -1.25 17.67
CA MET A 331 -3.53 -0.13 17.09
C MET A 331 -4.05 0.26 15.70
N ALA A 332 -4.43 -0.71 14.88
CA ALA A 332 -5.02 -0.46 13.57
C ALA A 332 -6.41 0.20 13.71
N GLU A 333 -7.22 -0.20 14.69
CA GLU A 333 -8.50 0.43 15.00
C GLU A 333 -8.35 1.85 15.55
N GLU A 334 -7.39 2.09 16.45
CA GLU A 334 -7.06 3.41 16.99
C GLU A 334 -6.51 4.36 15.91
N HIS A 335 -5.69 3.87 14.98
CA HIS A 335 -5.16 4.68 13.86
C HIS A 335 -6.15 4.80 12.69
N ALA A 336 -7.08 3.86 12.56
CA ALA A 336 -8.26 4.05 11.73
C ALA A 336 -9.19 5.09 12.35
N ALA A 337 -9.27 5.24 13.68
CA ALA A 337 -10.17 6.17 14.37
C ALA A 337 -9.98 7.68 14.07
N PRO A 338 -8.82 8.27 13.75
CA PRO A 338 -8.77 9.65 13.25
C PRO A 338 -9.36 9.78 11.83
N ALA A 339 -9.43 8.70 11.05
CA ALA A 339 -10.13 8.65 9.76
C ALA A 339 -11.58 8.10 9.86
N ALA A 340 -11.89 7.34 10.92
CA ALA A 340 -13.14 6.64 11.16
C ALA A 340 -13.94 7.21 12.34
N SER A 341 -13.47 8.25 13.02
CA SER A 341 -14.31 9.15 13.82
C SER A 341 -15.27 9.95 12.92
N ALA A 342 -15.00 9.99 11.61
CA ALA A 342 -15.98 10.38 10.60
C ALA A 342 -16.99 9.26 10.24
N LEU A 343 -16.81 8.02 10.72
CA LEU A 343 -17.58 6.85 10.28
C LEU A 343 -18.00 5.86 11.41
N ARG A 344 -17.83 6.19 12.69
CA ARG A 344 -18.56 5.46 13.73
C ARG A 344 -20.02 5.92 13.70
N PRO A 345 -20.99 5.00 13.52
CA PRO A 345 -22.39 5.33 13.58
C PRO A 345 -22.76 5.53 15.05
N THR A 346 -22.51 6.73 15.57
CA THR A 346 -23.31 7.23 16.68
C THR A 346 -24.72 7.39 16.12
N THR A 347 -25.57 6.41 16.40
CA THR A 347 -27.03 6.45 16.32
C THR A 347 -27.61 7.65 15.55
N VAL A 348 -28.20 7.34 14.38
CA VAL A 348 -28.73 8.21 13.31
C VAL A 348 -27.68 8.56 12.25
N ASP A 349 -27.69 7.79 11.14
CA ASP A 349 -26.98 8.09 9.88
C ASP A 349 -27.29 9.53 9.43
N SER A 350 -26.47 10.47 9.86
CA SER A 350 -26.59 11.88 9.53
C SER A 350 -25.53 12.20 8.48
N TRP A 351 -25.99 12.55 7.29
CA TRP A 351 -25.13 12.98 6.20
C TRP A 351 -24.48 14.32 6.57
N LEU A 352 -23.15 14.38 6.56
CA LEU A 352 -22.40 15.60 6.81
C LEU A 352 -22.23 16.38 5.51
N VAL A 353 -22.72 17.61 5.47
CA VAL A 353 -22.66 18.48 4.29
C VAL A 353 -21.61 19.55 4.48
N TYR A 354 -20.66 19.63 3.54
CA TYR A 354 -19.64 20.68 3.51
C TYR A 354 -19.87 21.63 2.34
N VAL A 355 -19.70 22.93 2.61
CA VAL A 355 -19.88 23.99 1.62
C VAL A 355 -18.63 24.86 1.49
N TRP A 356 -18.36 25.32 0.28
CA TRP A 356 -17.33 26.30 -0.02
C TRP A 356 -17.67 27.04 -1.32
N GLY A 357 -17.00 28.16 -1.57
CA GLY A 357 -17.17 28.98 -2.76
C GLY A 357 -17.89 30.30 -2.49
N SER A 358 -18.48 30.88 -3.54
CA SER A 358 -19.24 32.13 -3.42
C SER A 358 -20.58 31.89 -2.74
N ASN A 359 -20.94 32.79 -1.84
CA ASN A 359 -22.19 32.78 -1.09
C ASN A 359 -22.91 34.14 -1.15
N SER A 360 -22.62 34.94 -2.19
CA SER A 360 -23.20 36.26 -2.42
C SER A 360 -24.74 36.27 -2.57
N ALA A 361 -25.35 35.12 -2.82
CA ALA A 361 -26.79 34.95 -2.88
C ALA A 361 -27.33 34.05 -1.75
N CYS A 362 -26.51 33.76 -0.73
CA CYS A 362 -26.82 32.83 0.36
C CYS A 362 -27.07 31.37 -0.09
N GLN A 363 -26.52 30.94 -1.23
CA GLN A 363 -26.68 29.59 -1.76
C GLN A 363 -25.98 28.50 -0.93
N LEU A 364 -25.08 28.87 -0.04
CA LEU A 364 -24.40 27.97 0.90
C LEU A 364 -25.06 27.96 2.28
N SER A 365 -26.25 28.57 2.42
CA SER A 365 -27.03 28.64 3.66
C SER A 365 -26.32 29.29 4.86
N GLU A 366 -25.40 30.20 4.57
CA GLU A 366 -24.55 30.86 5.57
C GLU A 366 -24.76 32.38 5.54
N PRO A 367 -25.60 32.96 6.42
CA PRO A 367 -26.05 34.35 6.27
C PRO A 367 -24.97 35.40 6.56
N THR A 368 -23.84 35.01 7.15
CA THR A 368 -22.81 35.93 7.67
C THR A 368 -21.57 36.05 6.78
N GLN A 369 -21.46 35.27 5.71
CA GLN A 369 -20.26 35.23 4.88
C GLN A 369 -20.60 35.23 3.39
N ASP A 370 -20.08 36.19 2.63
CA ASP A 370 -20.29 36.27 1.18
C ASP A 370 -19.44 35.28 0.37
N LYS A 371 -18.43 34.67 1.00
CA LYS A 371 -17.54 33.67 0.41
C LYS A 371 -16.92 32.78 1.49
N ILE A 372 -16.89 31.49 1.22
CA ILE A 372 -16.28 30.47 2.07
C ILE A 372 -15.09 29.90 1.30
N VAL A 373 -13.87 30.15 1.77
CA VAL A 373 -12.64 29.77 1.02
C VAL A 373 -12.19 28.34 1.35
N THR A 374 -12.50 27.85 2.55
CA THR A 374 -12.20 26.50 3.02
C THR A 374 -13.49 25.75 3.28
N ALA A 375 -13.57 24.48 2.88
CA ALA A 375 -14.73 23.63 3.10
C ALA A 375 -15.15 23.67 4.59
N ARG A 376 -16.40 24.07 4.83
CA ARG A 376 -16.96 24.20 6.18
C ARG A 376 -18.23 23.39 6.29
N LEU A 377 -18.40 22.73 7.43
CA LEU A 377 -19.63 22.00 7.75
C LEU A 377 -20.82 22.99 7.79
N ALA A 378 -21.87 22.69 7.05
CA ALA A 378 -23.09 23.49 6.95
C ALA A 378 -24.24 22.81 7.71
N PRO A 379 -24.52 23.21 8.97
CA PRO A 379 -25.57 22.59 9.78
C PRO A 379 -26.98 22.86 9.24
N ALA A 380 -27.14 23.83 8.34
CA ALA A 380 -28.43 24.10 7.70
C ALA A 380 -28.87 23.00 6.70
N PHE A 381 -28.00 22.03 6.39
CA PHE A 381 -28.28 20.91 5.48
C PHE A 381 -28.26 19.55 6.21
N GLU A 382 -28.96 19.45 7.34
CA GLU A 382 -29.12 18.20 8.08
C GLU A 382 -30.16 17.26 7.44
N ALA A 383 -29.99 15.94 7.67
CA ALA A 383 -30.91 14.90 7.22
C ALA A 383 -31.24 14.93 5.71
N VAL A 384 -30.21 15.17 4.90
CA VAL A 384 -30.31 15.24 3.43
C VAL A 384 -29.91 13.91 2.82
N GLN A 385 -30.71 13.40 1.86
CA GLN A 385 -30.40 12.20 1.10
C GLN A 385 -29.60 12.51 -0.18
N GLN A 386 -29.86 13.67 -0.80
CA GLN A 386 -29.17 14.13 -2.01
C GLN A 386 -29.14 15.66 -2.07
N MET A 387 -28.05 16.21 -2.60
CA MET A 387 -27.90 17.65 -2.84
C MET A 387 -27.64 17.94 -4.32
N GLU A 388 -28.22 19.02 -4.81
CA GLU A 388 -28.01 19.51 -6.17
C GLU A 388 -27.67 21.01 -6.14
N ALA A 389 -26.65 21.39 -6.92
CA ALA A 389 -26.19 22.77 -7.00
C ALA A 389 -26.67 23.43 -8.30
N GLY A 390 -27.33 24.57 -8.17
CA GLY A 390 -27.80 25.40 -9.28
C GLY A 390 -27.02 26.71 -9.40
N GLN A 391 -27.36 27.51 -10.41
CA GLN A 391 -26.75 28.82 -10.59
C GLN A 391 -27.26 29.80 -9.51
N TYR A 392 -26.41 30.07 -8.50
CA TYR A 392 -26.72 30.86 -7.29
C TYR A 392 -27.82 30.26 -6.39
N CYS A 393 -28.02 28.95 -6.42
CA CYS A 393 -28.97 28.26 -5.53
C CYS A 393 -28.53 26.83 -5.22
N SER A 394 -29.06 26.26 -4.15
CA SER A 394 -28.83 24.87 -3.74
C SER A 394 -30.15 24.21 -3.40
N PHE A 395 -30.27 22.93 -3.73
CA PHE A 395 -31.45 22.11 -3.50
C PHE A 395 -31.06 20.89 -2.67
N THR A 396 -31.92 20.53 -1.72
CA THR A 396 -31.75 19.35 -0.88
C THR A 396 -32.97 18.46 -0.96
N VAL A 397 -32.73 17.18 -1.25
CA VAL A 397 -33.77 16.14 -1.26
C VAL A 397 -33.66 15.38 0.05
N HIS A 398 -34.74 15.34 0.81
CA HIS A 398 -34.83 14.62 2.08
C HIS A 398 -35.32 13.19 1.88
N ALA A 399 -35.13 12.33 2.88
CA ALA A 399 -35.54 10.92 2.83
C ALA A 399 -37.07 10.71 2.70
N ASP A 400 -37.87 11.71 3.08
CA ASP A 400 -39.34 11.73 2.90
C ASP A 400 -39.76 12.15 1.48
N GLY A 401 -38.81 12.41 0.58
CA GLY A 401 -39.04 12.87 -0.79
C GLY A 401 -39.34 14.38 -0.90
N SER A 402 -39.34 15.12 0.22
CA SER A 402 -39.48 16.58 0.18
C SER A 402 -38.21 17.25 -0.34
N VAL A 403 -38.37 18.40 -1.00
CA VAL A 403 -37.28 19.20 -1.53
C VAL A 403 -37.25 20.54 -0.82
N SER A 404 -36.09 20.94 -0.33
CA SER A 404 -35.84 22.29 0.18
C SER A 404 -34.89 23.04 -0.74
N ALA A 405 -35.02 24.37 -0.81
CA ALA A 405 -34.22 25.22 -1.69
C ALA A 405 -33.71 26.47 -0.95
N CYS A 406 -32.47 26.87 -1.21
CA CYS A 406 -31.90 28.15 -0.75
C CYS A 406 -31.10 28.86 -1.84
N GLY A 407 -30.85 30.15 -1.65
CA GLY A 407 -30.10 30.99 -2.57
C GLY A 407 -30.95 32.09 -3.22
N LYS A 408 -30.64 32.40 -4.48
CA LYS A 408 -31.30 33.49 -5.23
C LYS A 408 -32.72 33.11 -5.63
N GLY A 409 -33.71 33.94 -5.29
CA GLY A 409 -35.13 33.72 -5.62
C GLY A 409 -35.56 34.17 -7.01
N SER A 410 -34.75 35.00 -7.67
CA SER A 410 -35.15 35.65 -8.93
C SER A 410 -35.62 34.64 -9.98
N TYR A 411 -36.68 35.01 -10.71
CA TYR A 411 -37.35 34.18 -11.72
C TYR A 411 -38.07 32.94 -11.15
N GLY A 412 -38.39 32.93 -9.85
CA GLY A 412 -39.11 31.81 -9.22
C GLY A 412 -38.31 30.51 -9.15
N ARG A 413 -36.97 30.58 -9.31
CA ARG A 413 -36.09 29.40 -9.47
C ARG A 413 -36.05 28.46 -8.26
N LEU A 414 -36.47 28.94 -7.10
CA LEU A 414 -36.50 28.15 -5.86
C LEU A 414 -37.81 27.34 -5.72
N GLY A 415 -38.83 27.63 -6.54
CA GLY A 415 -40.11 26.89 -6.50
C GLY A 415 -41.05 27.24 -5.34
N LEU A 416 -40.75 28.29 -4.55
CA LEU A 416 -41.47 28.63 -3.32
C LEU A 416 -42.70 29.55 -3.50
N GLY A 417 -43.09 29.86 -4.74
CA GLY A 417 -44.21 30.74 -5.05
C GLY A 417 -43.92 32.24 -4.94
N ASP A 418 -42.68 32.63 -4.62
CA ASP A 418 -42.21 34.02 -4.66
C ASP A 418 -40.85 34.15 -5.39
N SER A 419 -40.34 35.38 -5.49
CA SER A 419 -39.02 35.67 -6.07
C SER A 419 -38.00 36.15 -5.02
N ALA A 420 -38.26 35.90 -3.74
CA ALA A 420 -37.40 36.34 -2.65
C ALA A 420 -36.19 35.40 -2.49
N ASN A 421 -35.02 35.97 -2.19
CA ASN A 421 -33.85 35.17 -1.85
C ASN A 421 -34.09 34.45 -0.53
N GLN A 422 -33.64 33.20 -0.44
CA GLN A 422 -33.78 32.38 0.76
C GLN A 422 -32.40 32.12 1.37
N PRO A 423 -32.10 32.69 2.55
CA PRO A 423 -30.80 32.52 3.17
C PRO A 423 -30.59 31.15 3.82
N VAL A 424 -31.66 30.38 3.98
CA VAL A 424 -31.69 29.06 4.62
C VAL A 424 -32.59 28.14 3.78
N PRO A 425 -32.33 26.82 3.70
CA PRO A 425 -33.17 25.90 2.94
C PRO A 425 -34.62 25.93 3.40
N ARG A 426 -35.52 26.17 2.45
CA ARG A 426 -36.96 26.24 2.70
C ARG A 426 -37.69 25.25 1.79
N ARG A 427 -38.66 24.53 2.37
CA ARG A 427 -39.54 23.59 1.68
C ARG A 427 -40.66 24.31 0.94
#